data_AF-A0A8X6GUI5-F1
#
_entry.id   AF-A0A8X6GUI5-F1
#
_cell.length_a   1.000
_cell.length_b   1.000
_cell.length_c   1.000
_cell.angle_alpha   90.00
_cell.angle_beta   90.00
_cell.angle_gamma   90.00
#
_symmetry.space_group_name_H-M   'P 1'
#
loop_
_entity.id
_entity.type
_entity.pdbx_description
1 polymer ?
#
loop_
_entity_poly.entity_id
_entity_poly.type
_entity_poly.pdbx_seq_one_letter_code
_entity_poly.pdbx_strand_id
1 'polypeptide(L)'
;MTIIELNRKQMTFQNKVSKVKKFINSFQPTDSTKDYIALKSKLDNIKSIIKELDILQNDYCALPDKVKLKDSLETLSDLQEEAEETKVSFLVLLSNYESKNETVNNTSKNNHVKLPDLPFPTFIGKFQEFEQFKLQFMNLTGNNTC
;
A
#
# COMPACT_ATOMS: atom_id res chain seq x y z
N MET A 1 10.24 15.10 -29.65
CA MET A 1 10.93 15.70 -28.50
C MET A 1 12.42 15.38 -28.60
N THR A 2 13.28 16.28 -28.15
CA THR A 2 14.73 16.07 -28.08
C THR A 2 15.13 15.51 -26.71
N ILE A 3 16.28 14.85 -26.62
CA ILE A 3 16.82 14.34 -25.34
C ILE A 3 16.95 15.45 -24.28
N ILE A 4 17.30 16.68 -24.68
CA ILE A 4 17.42 17.82 -23.77
C ILE A 4 16.07 18.17 -23.14
N GLU A 5 15.00 18.15 -23.94
CA GLU A 5 13.64 18.41 -23.44
C GLU A 5 13.17 17.33 -22.48
N LEU A 6 13.49 16.05 -22.76
CA LEU A 6 13.15 14.94 -21.89
C LEU A 6 13.92 15.00 -20.56
N ASN A 7 15.23 15.28 -20.59
CA ASN A 7 16.05 15.47 -19.39
C ASN A 7 15.53 16.62 -18.52
N ARG A 8 15.06 17.71 -19.15
CA ARG A 8 14.44 18.83 -18.43
C ARG A 8 13.11 18.43 -17.78
N LYS A 9 12.28 17.64 -18.46
CA LYS A 9 11.05 17.08 -17.87
C LYS A 9 11.38 16.18 -16.68
N GLN A 10 12.37 15.31 -16.82
CA GLN A 10 12.84 14.42 -15.75
C GLN A 10 13.27 15.20 -14.51
N MET A 11 14.09 16.24 -14.66
CA MET A 11 14.49 17.12 -13.55
C MET A 11 13.28 17.83 -12.91
N THR A 12 12.26 18.17 -13.71
CA THR A 12 11.02 18.73 -13.18
C THR A 12 10.27 17.72 -12.31
N PHE A 13 10.19 16.46 -12.73
CA PHE A 13 9.58 15.40 -11.92
C PHE A 13 10.40 15.09 -10.66
N GLN A 14 11.73 15.04 -10.75
CA GLN A 14 12.61 14.89 -9.60
C GLN A 14 12.32 15.93 -8.51
N ASN A 15 12.18 17.20 -8.91
CA ASN A 15 11.80 18.27 -7.99
C ASN A 15 10.39 18.09 -7.39
N LYS A 16 9.43 17.59 -8.18
CA LYS A 16 8.06 17.32 -7.68
C LYS A 16 8.06 16.17 -6.68
N VAL A 17 8.71 15.04 -7.00
CA VAL A 17 8.84 13.88 -6.10
C VAL A 17 9.54 14.30 -4.81
N SER A 18 10.66 15.01 -4.88
CA SER A 18 11.38 15.49 -3.70
C SER A 18 10.51 16.37 -2.78
N LYS A 19 9.67 17.24 -3.34
CA LYS A 19 8.72 18.04 -2.54
C LYS A 19 7.68 17.19 -1.82
N VAL A 20 7.15 16.17 -2.49
CA VAL A 20 6.16 15.24 -1.91
C VAL A 20 6.82 14.35 -0.85
N LYS A 21 8.03 13.84 -1.11
CA LYS A 21 8.83 13.07 -0.16
C LYS A 21 9.17 13.88 1.10
N LYS A 22 9.57 15.15 0.94
CA LYS A 22 9.81 16.06 2.07
C LYS A 22 8.55 16.24 2.92
N PHE A 23 7.40 16.43 2.27
CA PHE A 23 6.12 16.56 2.97
C PHE A 23 5.84 15.35 3.86
N ILE A 24 5.98 14.13 3.33
CA ILE A 24 5.69 12.91 4.11
C ILE A 24 6.72 12.67 5.22
N ASN A 25 8.00 12.95 4.96
CA ASN A 25 9.06 12.79 5.97
C ASN A 25 8.93 13.79 7.13
N SER A 26 8.41 14.99 6.88
CA SER A 26 8.13 15.98 7.91
C SER A 26 6.71 15.91 8.45
N PHE A 27 5.90 14.94 8.02
CA PHE A 27 4.50 14.86 8.38
C PHE A 27 4.36 14.55 9.88
N GLN A 28 3.60 15.39 10.59
CA GLN A 28 3.27 15.20 12.00
C GLN A 28 1.76 15.28 12.15
N PRO A 29 1.10 14.26 12.74
CA PRO A 29 -0.34 14.29 12.95
C PRO A 29 -0.77 15.48 13.81
N THR A 30 -1.85 16.16 13.43
CA THR A 30 -2.43 17.29 14.15
C THR A 30 -3.94 17.18 14.29
N ASP A 31 -4.66 16.99 13.19
CA ASP A 31 -6.11 16.92 13.11
C ASP A 31 -6.48 15.80 12.14
N SER A 32 -7.16 14.76 12.65
CA SER A 32 -7.38 13.52 11.90
C SER A 32 -8.06 13.73 10.54
N THR A 33 -8.98 14.69 10.43
CA THR A 33 -9.72 14.94 9.18
C THR A 33 -8.85 15.72 8.20
N LYS A 34 -8.22 16.81 8.65
CA LYS A 34 -7.33 17.63 7.80
C LYS A 34 -6.12 16.83 7.33
N ASP A 35 -5.54 16.03 8.22
CA ASP A 35 -4.42 15.16 7.97
C ASP A 35 -4.76 14.12 6.90
N TYR A 36 -5.89 13.43 7.04
CA TYR A 36 -6.36 12.46 6.05
C TYR A 36 -6.55 13.11 4.66
N ILE A 37 -7.21 14.26 4.59
CA ILE A 37 -7.43 14.99 3.32
C ILE A 37 -6.09 15.40 2.70
N ALA A 38 -5.16 15.94 3.49
CA ALA A 38 -3.85 16.37 3.02
C ALA A 38 -3.03 15.18 2.50
N LEU A 39 -2.95 14.09 3.25
CA LEU A 39 -2.28 12.85 2.86
C LEU A 39 -2.88 12.28 1.57
N LYS A 40 -4.21 12.21 1.46
CA LYS A 40 -4.91 11.71 0.27
C LYS A 40 -4.60 12.57 -0.96
N SER A 41 -4.65 13.89 -0.84
CA SER A 41 -4.31 14.80 -1.93
C SER A 41 -2.87 14.63 -2.39
N LYS A 42 -1.91 14.47 -1.47
CA LYS A 42 -0.50 14.23 -1.82
C LYS A 42 -0.28 12.85 -2.45
N LEU A 43 -1.02 11.83 -2.00
CA LEU A 43 -1.03 10.50 -2.63
C LEU A 43 -1.53 10.57 -4.08
N ASP A 44 -2.59 11.33 -4.36
CA ASP A 44 -3.10 11.45 -5.73
C ASP A 44 -2.11 12.21 -6.63
N ASN A 45 -1.41 13.21 -6.08
CA ASN A 45 -0.32 13.88 -6.79
C ASN A 45 0.82 12.92 -7.16
N ILE A 46 1.29 12.07 -6.24
CA ILE A 46 2.38 11.12 -6.56
C ILE A 46 1.93 10.07 -7.57
N LYS A 47 0.68 9.59 -7.50
CA LYS A 47 0.11 8.69 -8.51
C LYS A 47 0.06 9.31 -9.91
N SER A 48 -0.27 10.61 -10.00
CA SER A 48 -0.24 11.34 -11.28
C SER A 48 1.20 11.44 -11.81
N ILE A 49 2.17 11.74 -10.94
CA ILE A 49 3.59 11.80 -11.32
C ILE A 49 4.07 10.46 -11.85
N ILE A 50 3.74 9.33 -11.20
CA ILE A 50 4.13 7.99 -11.66
C ILE A 50 3.61 7.73 -13.09
N LYS A 51 2.33 8.03 -13.36
CA LYS A 51 1.77 7.91 -14.71
C LYS A 51 2.49 8.78 -15.74
N GLU A 52 2.87 10.00 -15.36
CA GLU A 52 3.63 10.90 -16.25
C GLU A 52 5.09 10.41 -16.46
N LEU A 53 5.69 9.73 -15.47
CA LEU A 53 7.00 9.11 -15.61
C LEU A 53 6.96 7.92 -16.58
N ASP A 54 5.89 7.12 -16.57
CA ASP A 54 5.71 6.03 -17.55
C ASP A 54 5.60 6.57 -18.98
N ILE A 55 4.90 7.69 -19.17
CA ILE A 55 4.83 8.39 -20.45
C ILE A 55 6.24 8.90 -20.85
N LEU A 56 6.98 9.48 -19.91
CA LEU A 56 8.33 9.96 -20.15
C LEU A 56 9.30 8.83 -20.53
N GLN A 57 9.17 7.65 -19.92
CA GLN A 57 9.94 6.47 -20.28
C GLN A 57 9.67 6.06 -21.74
N ASN A 58 8.40 6.05 -22.16
CA ASN A 58 8.03 5.79 -23.54
C ASN A 58 8.60 6.85 -24.50
N ASP A 59 8.58 8.13 -24.12
CA ASP A 59 9.17 9.22 -24.89
C ASP A 59 10.69 9.03 -25.09
N TYR A 60 11.41 8.54 -24.07
CA TYR A 60 12.83 8.19 -24.20
C TYR A 60 13.05 7.00 -25.14
N CYS A 61 12.25 5.93 -24.99
CA CYS A 61 12.35 4.74 -25.84
C CYS A 61 12.01 5.01 -27.31
N ALA A 62 11.28 6.08 -27.62
CA ALA A 62 10.96 6.49 -28.98
C ALA A 62 12.09 7.28 -29.68
N LEU A 63 13.18 7.62 -28.98
CA LEU A 63 14.32 8.32 -29.58
C LEU A 63 15.15 7.37 -30.46
N PRO A 64 15.83 7.90 -31.51
CA PRO A 64 16.68 7.09 -32.37
C PRO A 64 17.86 6.44 -31.61
N ASP A 65 18.23 5.21 -31.97
CA ASP A 65 19.29 4.40 -31.31
C ASP A 65 20.66 5.09 -31.18
N LYS A 66 20.96 6.05 -32.06
CA LYS A 66 22.20 6.85 -32.02
C LYS A 66 22.29 7.79 -30.82
N VAL A 67 21.19 8.01 -30.09
CA VAL A 67 21.16 8.87 -28.92
C VAL A 67 21.66 8.07 -27.71
N LYS A 68 22.66 8.59 -27.00
CA LYS A 68 23.17 7.97 -25.77
C LYS A 68 22.19 8.23 -24.62
N LEU A 69 21.44 7.20 -24.23
CA LEU A 69 20.36 7.30 -23.23
C LEU A 69 20.65 6.65 -21.88
N LYS A 70 21.72 5.85 -21.77
CA LYS A 70 21.98 5.00 -20.60
C LYS A 70 21.84 5.76 -19.27
N ASP A 71 22.57 6.86 -19.13
CA ASP A 71 22.63 7.65 -17.89
C ASP A 71 21.26 8.31 -17.57
N SER A 72 20.53 8.76 -18.61
CA SER A 72 19.18 9.34 -18.47
C SER A 72 18.16 8.29 -18.00
N LEU A 73 18.21 7.08 -18.57
CA LEU A 73 17.30 5.99 -18.24
C LEU A 73 17.57 5.40 -16.85
N GLU A 74 18.84 5.30 -16.44
CA GLU A 74 19.22 4.91 -15.09
C GLU A 74 18.67 5.91 -14.07
N THR A 75 18.92 7.20 -14.30
CA THR A 75 18.36 8.28 -13.46
C THR A 75 16.82 8.28 -13.45
N LEU A 76 16.16 7.81 -14.53
CA LEU A 76 14.70 7.76 -14.61
C LEU A 76 14.16 6.59 -13.79
N SER A 77 14.84 5.45 -13.86
CA SER A 77 14.53 4.25 -13.07
C SER A 77 14.61 4.56 -11.57
N ASP A 78 15.70 5.19 -11.12
CA ASP A 78 15.87 5.60 -9.72
C ASP A 78 14.73 6.51 -9.26
N LEU A 79 14.30 7.44 -10.13
CA LEU A 79 13.21 8.37 -9.84
C LEU A 79 11.85 7.66 -9.78
N GLN A 80 11.60 6.67 -10.65
CA GLN A 80 10.39 5.85 -10.62
C GLN A 80 10.32 5.03 -9.33
N GLU A 81 11.43 4.42 -8.92
CA GLU A 81 11.54 3.70 -7.64
C GLU A 81 11.26 4.62 -6.45
N GLU A 82 11.90 5.79 -6.39
CA GLU A 82 11.67 6.76 -5.32
C GLU A 82 10.20 7.23 -5.25
N ALA A 83 9.55 7.41 -6.40
CA ALA A 83 8.14 7.79 -6.46
C ALA A 83 7.23 6.67 -5.93
N GLU A 84 7.56 5.41 -6.25
CA GLU A 84 6.84 4.23 -5.78
C GLU A 84 7.00 4.00 -4.27
N GLU A 85 8.22 4.10 -3.74
CA GLU A 85 8.47 4.07 -2.29
C GLU A 85 7.70 5.16 -1.55
N THR A 86 7.68 6.37 -2.14
CA THR A 86 6.91 7.50 -1.60
C THR A 86 5.41 7.19 -1.60
N LYS A 87 4.87 6.59 -2.67
CA LYS A 87 3.47 6.15 -2.76
C LYS A 87 3.13 5.13 -1.66
N VAL A 88 3.97 4.13 -1.47
CA VAL A 88 3.79 3.11 -0.41
C VAL A 88 3.77 3.77 0.97
N SER A 89 4.67 4.71 1.23
CA SER A 89 4.72 5.44 2.51
C SER A 89 3.39 6.17 2.80
N PHE A 90 2.77 6.79 1.80
CA PHE A 90 1.45 7.41 1.97
C PHE A 90 0.35 6.38 2.26
N LEU A 91 0.37 5.24 1.57
CA LEU A 91 -0.63 4.17 1.77
C LEU A 91 -0.56 3.62 3.20
N VAL A 92 0.65 3.37 3.71
CA VAL A 92 0.87 2.92 5.10
C VAL A 92 0.38 3.95 6.11
N LEU A 93 0.62 5.25 5.88
CA LEU A 93 0.10 6.28 6.78
C LEU A 93 -1.43 6.35 6.73
N LEU A 94 -2.03 6.29 5.54
CA LEU A 94 -3.49 6.36 5.38
C LEU A 94 -4.21 5.16 6.00
N SER A 95 -3.64 3.95 5.93
CA SER A 95 -4.24 2.77 6.57
C SER A 95 -4.35 2.92 8.10
N ASN A 96 -3.47 3.72 8.72
CA ASN A 96 -3.55 4.03 10.15
C ASN A 96 -4.72 4.96 10.51
N TYR A 97 -5.28 5.69 9.54
CA TYR A 97 -6.49 6.50 9.74
C TYR A 97 -7.76 5.70 9.47
N GLU A 98 -7.73 4.83 8.46
CA GLU A 98 -8.86 3.95 8.11
C GLU A 98 -9.13 2.91 9.22
N SER A 99 -8.09 2.28 9.76
CA SER A 99 -8.19 1.33 10.88
C SER A 99 -8.69 1.95 12.20
N LYS A 100 -8.38 3.24 12.45
CA LYS A 100 -8.90 3.96 13.63
C LYS A 100 -10.41 4.23 13.55
N ASN A 101 -10.97 4.35 12.34
CA ASN A 101 -12.40 4.54 12.17
C ASN A 101 -13.18 3.23 12.42
N GLU A 102 -12.59 2.08 12.11
CA GLU A 102 -13.18 0.76 12.42
C GLU A 102 -13.17 0.46 13.93
N THR A 103 -12.11 0.83 14.66
CA THR A 103 -12.07 0.62 16.12
C THR A 103 -13.03 1.52 16.88
N VAL A 104 -13.32 2.74 16.39
CA VAL A 104 -14.34 3.63 17.00
C VAL A 104 -15.76 3.10 16.76
N ASN A 105 -16.05 2.52 15.59
CA ASN A 105 -17.36 1.94 15.29
C ASN A 105 -17.64 0.61 16.01
N ASN A 106 -16.60 -0.08 16.49
CA ASN A 106 -16.72 -1.29 17.31
C ASN A 106 -16.92 -1.04 18.81
N THR A 107 -17.20 0.20 19.23
CA THR A 107 -17.67 0.49 20.60
C THR A 107 -19.20 0.31 20.76
N SER A 108 -19.87 -0.24 19.75
CA SER A 108 -21.26 -0.71 19.87
C SER A 108 -21.36 -1.91 20.83
N LYS A 109 -21.75 -1.61 22.07
CA LYS A 109 -22.21 -2.53 23.12
C LYS A 109 -21.19 -3.60 23.53
N ASN A 110 -20.56 -3.35 24.68
CA ASN A 110 -20.08 -4.38 25.60
C ASN A 110 -21.26 -5.24 26.12
N ASN A 111 -21.90 -5.98 25.23
CA ASN A 111 -22.58 -7.21 25.61
C ASN A 111 -21.50 -8.27 25.53
N HIS A 112 -20.81 -8.53 26.65
CA HIS A 112 -19.98 -9.71 26.78
C HIS A 112 -20.87 -10.94 26.68
N VAL A 113 -21.18 -11.36 25.45
CA VAL A 113 -21.67 -12.69 25.16
C VAL A 113 -20.48 -13.59 25.42
N LYS A 114 -20.45 -14.18 26.63
CA LYS A 114 -19.55 -15.28 26.89
C LYS A 114 -19.95 -16.38 25.91
N LEU A 115 -19.10 -16.63 24.92
CA LEU A 115 -19.19 -17.84 24.12
C LEU A 115 -19.13 -19.03 25.10
N PRO A 116 -19.99 -20.05 24.95
CA PRO A 116 -19.82 -21.28 25.70
C PRO A 116 -18.42 -21.82 25.39
N ASP A 117 -17.75 -22.38 26.40
CA ASP A 117 -16.42 -22.97 26.23
C ASP A 117 -16.52 -24.07 25.18
N LEU A 118 -15.96 -23.81 24.00
CA LEU A 118 -15.88 -24.78 22.93
C LEU A 118 -14.67 -25.69 23.20
N PRO A 119 -14.86 -27.01 23.33
CA PRO A 119 -13.73 -27.91 23.49
C PRO A 119 -12.90 -27.88 22.19
N PHE A 120 -11.68 -27.39 22.26
CA PHE A 120 -10.76 -27.45 21.13
C PHE A 120 -10.38 -28.91 20.84
N PRO A 121 -10.39 -29.34 19.58
CA PRO A 121 -9.95 -30.68 19.24
C PRO A 121 -8.48 -30.82 19.61
N THR A 122 -8.18 -31.76 20.50
CA THR A 122 -6.79 -32.02 20.91
C THR A 122 -6.27 -33.16 20.04
N PHE A 123 -5.28 -32.87 19.19
CA PHE A 123 -4.61 -33.89 18.38
C PHE A 123 -3.14 -33.97 18.77
N ILE A 124 -2.76 -35.09 19.38
CA ILE A 124 -1.40 -35.31 19.89
C ILE A 124 -0.55 -36.10 18.89
N GLY A 125 -1.04 -36.27 17.65
CA GLY A 125 -0.33 -36.93 16.55
C GLY A 125 -0.51 -38.44 16.47
N LYS A 126 -1.34 -39.06 17.32
CA LYS A 126 -1.60 -40.51 17.24
C LYS A 126 -2.71 -40.80 16.22
N PHE A 127 -2.44 -41.73 15.30
CA PHE A 127 -3.39 -42.09 14.25
C PHE A 127 -4.74 -42.59 14.79
N GLN A 128 -4.74 -43.27 15.94
CA GLN A 128 -5.96 -43.75 16.60
C GLN A 128 -6.90 -42.61 17.07
N GLU A 129 -6.37 -41.40 17.27
CA GLU A 129 -7.12 -40.22 17.72
C GLU A 129 -7.69 -39.41 16.54
N PHE A 130 -7.31 -39.75 15.30
CA PHE A 130 -7.64 -38.97 14.11
C PHE A 130 -9.14 -38.91 13.81
N GLU A 131 -9.87 -40.02 14.00
CA GLU A 131 -11.31 -40.06 13.77
C GLU A 131 -12.08 -39.26 14.84
N GLN A 132 -11.62 -39.28 16.09
CA GLN A 132 -12.17 -38.41 17.15
C GLN A 132 -11.90 -36.92 16.87
N PHE A 133 -10.69 -36.59 16.42
CA PHE A 133 -10.33 -35.24 16.02
C PHE A 133 -11.21 -34.73 14.88
N LYS A 134 -11.40 -35.52 13.81
CA LYS A 134 -12.29 -35.17 12.70
C LYS A 134 -13.72 -34.92 13.18
N LEU A 135 -14.25 -35.80 14.03
CA LEU A 135 -15.61 -35.65 14.54
C LEU A 135 -15.78 -34.36 15.35
N GLN A 136 -14.81 -34.06 16.23
CA GLN A 136 -14.80 -32.80 16.99
C GLN A 136 -14.68 -31.58 16.07
N PHE A 137 -13.79 -31.63 15.07
CA PHE A 137 -13.61 -30.56 14.11
C PHE A 137 -14.88 -30.29 13.28
N MET A 138 -15.52 -31.34 12.75
CA MET A 138 -16.75 -31.21 11.95
C MET A 138 -17.93 -30.67 12.76
N ASN A 139 -18.04 -31.07 14.03
CA ASN A 139 -19.05 -30.52 14.94
C ASN A 139 -18.82 -29.04 15.25
N LEU A 140 -17.56 -28.57 15.24
CA LEU A 140 -17.21 -27.15 15.46
C LEU A 140 -17.46 -26.29 14.22
N THR A 141 -17.24 -26.82 13.02
CA THR A 141 -17.42 -26.07 11.77
C THR A 141 -18.88 -25.99 11.29
N GLY A 142 -19.78 -26.69 11.99
CA GLY A 142 -21.20 -26.75 11.69
C GLY A 142 -21.49 -27.56 10.41
N ASN A 143 -22.44 -28.49 10.50
CA ASN A 143 -23.16 -28.95 9.32
C ASN A 143 -23.93 -27.74 8.75
N ASN A 144 -23.28 -26.96 7.89
CA ASN A 144 -23.95 -25.92 7.12
C ASN A 144 -24.75 -26.60 6.00
N THR A 145 -25.86 -27.24 6.36
CA THR A 145 -27.00 -27.39 5.45
C THR A 145 -27.96 -26.24 5.72
N CYS A 146 -27.63 -25.10 5.10
CA CYS A 146 -28.49 -24.01 4.60
C CYS A 146 -27.57 -22.82 4.25
#